data_AF-A0A0R2QY24-F1
#
_entry.id   AF-A0A0R2QY24-F1
#
_cell.length_a   1.000
_cell.length_b   1.000
_cell.length_c   1.000
_cell.angle_alpha   90.00
_cell.angle_beta   90.00
_cell.angle_gamma   90.00
#
_symmetry.space_group_name_H-M   'P 1'
#
loop_
_entity.id
_entity.type
_entity.pdbx_description
1 polymer ?
#
loop_
_entity_poly.entity_id
_entity_poly.type
_entity_poly.pdbx_seq_one_letter_code
_entity_poly.pdbx_strand_id
1 'polypeptide(L)' 'MKIEVKDNNIEQALRVLKRKLQRDGFFKVVKLKSVYEKPSEKKKRILQENIKRVKKLNKLKNRI' A
#
# COMPACT_ATOMS: atom_id res chain seq x y z
N MET A 1 -7.68 2.41 12.71
CA MET A 1 -6.73 3.55 12.62
C MET A 1 -7.42 4.77 13.21
N LYS A 2 -6.88 5.35 14.28
CA LYS A 2 -7.44 6.54 14.94
C LYS A 2 -6.47 7.70 14.80
N ILE A 3 -6.97 8.91 14.55
CA ILE A 3 -6.20 10.15 14.48
C ILE A 3 -6.90 11.16 15.37
N GLU A 4 -6.13 11.73 16.28
CA GLU A 4 -6.59 12.80 17.16
C GLU A 4 -6.29 14.13 16.49
N VAL A 5 -7.32 14.97 16.41
CA VAL A 5 -7.19 16.34 15.88
C VAL A 5 -6.83 17.23 17.06
N LYS A 6 -5.69 17.91 16.98
CA LYS A 6 -5.30 18.95 17.93
C LYS A 6 -5.55 20.31 17.30
N ASP A 7 -5.97 21.27 18.13
CA ASP A 7 -6.10 22.69 17.77
C ASP A 7 -7.01 22.98 16.56
N ASN A 8 -8.07 22.17 16.38
CA ASN A 8 -9.00 22.23 15.25
C ASN A 8 -8.33 22.15 13.86
N ASN A 9 -7.09 21.65 13.76
CA ASN A 9 -6.38 21.53 12.50
C ASN A 9 -6.79 20.27 11.72
N ILE A 10 -7.98 20.33 11.13
CA ILE A 10 -8.62 19.23 10.42
C ILE A 10 -7.86 18.89 9.13
N GLU A 11 -7.38 19.88 8.40
CA GLU A 11 -6.69 19.67 7.13
C GLU A 11 -5.39 18.85 7.31
N GLN A 12 -4.61 19.19 8.34
CA GLN A 12 -3.40 18.44 8.64
C GLN A 12 -3.72 17.00 9.06
N ALA A 13 -4.76 16.79 9.88
CA ALA A 13 -5.20 15.47 10.29
C ALA A 13 -5.62 14.60 9.10
N LEU A 14 -6.38 15.16 8.14
CA LEU A 14 -6.75 14.48 6.89
C LEU A 14 -5.52 14.14 6.03
N ARG A 15 -4.55 15.05 5.95
CA ARG A 15 -3.31 14.80 5.21
C ARG A 15 -2.50 13.66 5.83
N VAL A 16 -2.41 13.60 7.16
CA VAL A 16 -1.74 12.52 7.89
C VAL A 16 -2.49 11.20 7.71
N LEU A 17 -3.83 11.21 7.80
CA LEU A 17 -4.69 10.06 7.53
C LEU A 17 -4.39 9.48 6.15
N LYS A 18 -4.46 10.32 5.11
CA LYS A 18 -4.24 9.92 3.72
C LYS A 18 -2.84 9.32 3.53
N ARG A 19 -1.80 9.95 4.07
CA ARG A 19 -0.41 9.44 3.98
C ARG A 19 -0.26 8.09 4.69
N LYS A 20 -0.91 7.89 5.84
CA LYS A 20 -0.85 6.63 6.58
C LYS A 20 -1.59 5.52 5.85
N LEU A 21 -2.80 5.78 5.33
CA LEU A 21 -3.54 4.83 4.48
C LEU A 21 -2.77 4.43 3.21
N GLN A 22 -2.03 5.37 2.62
CA GLN A 22 -1.18 5.10 1.46
C GLN A 22 0.02 4.22 1.81
N ARG A 23 0.67 4.44 2.96
CA ARG A 23 1.79 3.59 3.43
C ARG A 23 1.33 2.17 3.74
N ASP A 24 0.18 2.03 4.38
CA ASP A 24 -0.41 0.73 4.71
C ASP A 24 -0.89 -0.01 3.44
N GLY A 25 -0.94 0.66 2.29
CA GLY A 25 -1.38 0.09 1.03
C GLY A 25 -2.88 -0.20 0.99
N PHE A 26 -3.67 0.43 1.87
CA PHE A 26 -5.09 0.16 2.03
C PHE A 26 -5.87 0.27 0.71
N PHE A 27 -5.64 1.36 -0.03
CA PHE A 27 -6.31 1.59 -1.32
C PHE A 27 -5.97 0.52 -2.36
N LYS A 28 -4.76 -0.06 -2.31
CA LYS A 28 -4.37 -1.17 -3.19
C LYS A 28 -5.15 -2.44 -2.84
N VAL A 29 -5.33 -2.73 -1.56
CA VAL A 29 -6.11 -3.88 -1.09
C VAL A 29 -7.59 -3.73 -1.46
N VAL A 30 -8.16 -2.54 -1.28
CA VAL A 30 -9.55 -2.25 -1.65
C VAL A 30 -9.77 -2.49 -3.14
N LYS A 31 -8.89 -1.97 -4.00
CA LYS A 31 -8.99 -2.17 -5.45
C LYS A 31 -8.80 -3.63 -5.89
N LEU A 32 -7.97 -4.39 -5.19
CA LEU A 32 -7.79 -5.82 -5.47
C LEU A 32 -8.99 -6.65 -5.04
N LYS A 33 -9.71 -6.23 -3.98
CA LYS A 33 -10.87 -6.94 -3.44
C LYS A 33 -12.21 -6.51 -4.05
N SER A 34 -12.24 -5.46 -4.86
CA SER A 34 -13.48 -4.96 -5.46
C SER A 34 -14.07 -5.91 -6.52
N VAL A 35 -13.26 -6.84 -7.03
CA VAL A 35 -13.68 -7.84 -8.03
C VAL A 35 -13.21 -9.22 -7.59
N TYR A 36 -13.96 -10.26 -7.93
CA TYR A 36 -13.54 -11.64 -7.71
C TYR A 36 -12.28 -11.96 -8.54
N GLU A 37 -11.24 -12.45 -7.85
CA GLU A 37 -10.00 -12.92 -8.47
C GLU A 37 -9.96 -14.45 -8.45
N LYS A 38 -9.94 -15.09 -9.63
CA LYS A 38 -9.79 -16.54 -9.75
C LYS A 38 -8.49 -17.00 -9.05
N PRO A 39 -8.47 -18.15 -8.35
CA PRO A 39 -7.28 -18.61 -7.61
C PRO A 39 -6.02 -18.77 -8.47
N SER A 40 -6.14 -19.13 -9.75
CA SER A 40 -5.01 -19.20 -10.68
C SER A 40 -4.38 -17.84 -10.94
N GLU A 41 -5.19 -16.81 -11.12
CA GLU A 41 -4.73 -15.44 -11.38
C GLU A 41 -4.13 -14.84 -10.11
N LYS A 42 -4.71 -15.13 -8.94
CA LYS A 42 -4.16 -14.77 -7.64
C LYS A 42 -2.74 -15.31 -7.45
N LYS A 43 -2.50 -16.59 -7.78
CA LYS A 43 -1.17 -17.20 -7.71
C LYS A 43 -0.16 -16.49 -8.62
N LYS A 44 -0.54 -16.22 -9.88
CA LYS A 44 0.30 -15.49 -10.84
C LYS A 44 0.64 -14.08 -10.33
N ARG A 45 -0.34 -13.34 -9.81
CA ARG A 45 -0.13 -11.99 -9.27
C ARG A 45 0.85 -11.99 -8.10
N ILE A 46 0.66 -12.88 -7.13
CA ILE A 46 1.56 -12.97 -5.95
C ILE A 46 3.00 -13.23 -6.38
N LEU A 47 3.21 -14.17 -7.31
CA LEU A 47 4.54 -14.45 -7.85
C LEU A 47 5.17 -13.21 -8.49
N GLN A 48 4.42 -12.51 -9.34
CA GLN A 48 4.89 -11.29 -10.00
C GLN A 48 5.17 -10.15 -9.01
N GLU A 49 4.34 -9.96 -7.99
CA GLU A 49 4.56 -8.96 -6.94
C GLU A 49 5.82 -9.25 -6.11
N ASN A 50 6.07 -10.52 -5.80
CA ASN A 50 7.29 -10.95 -5.10
C ASN A 50 8.54 -10.68 -5.94
N ILE A 51 8.53 -11.05 -7.22
CA ILE A 51 9.64 -10.77 -8.14
C ILE A 51 9.92 -9.25 -8.22
N LYS A 52 8.87 -8.43 -8.37
CA LYS A 52 9.00 -6.97 -8.38
C LYS A 52 9.58 -6.43 -7.07
N ARG A 53 9.14 -6.96 -5.92
CA ARG A 53 9.66 -6.58 -4.59
C ARG A 53 11.14 -6.88 -4.46
N VAL A 54 11.57 -8.09 -4.82
CA VAL A 54 12.99 -8.50 -4.77
C VAL A 54 13.84 -7.63 -5.70
N LYS A 55 13.40 -7.42 -6.95
CA LYS A 55 14.10 -6.54 -7.90
C LYS A 55 14.27 -5.11 -7.36
N LYS A 56 13.22 -4.55 -6.73
CA LYS A 56 13.28 -3.23 -6.11
C LYS A 56 14.27 -3.18 -4.95
N LEU A 57 14.29 -4.19 -4.07
CA LEU A 57 15.21 -4.26 -2.95
C LEU A 57 16.67 -4.38 -3.42
N ASN A 58 16.93 -5.21 -4.42
CA ASN A 58 18.28 -5.34 -4.99
C ASN A 58 18.75 -4.03 -5.63
N LYS A 59 17.88 -3.31 -6.34
CA LYS A 59 18.21 -1.98 -6.89
C LYS A 59 18.54 -0.95 -5.80
N LEU A 60 17.88 -1.03 -4.63
CA LEU A 60 18.17 -0.15 -3.50
C LEU A 60 19.50 -0.51 -2.83
N LYS A 61 19.81 -1.81 -2.69
CA LYS A 61 21.09 -2.29 -2.15
C LYS A 61 22.26 -1.87 -3.03
N ASN A 62 22.14 -2.01 -4.35
CA ASN A 62 23.21 -1.68 -5.31
C ASN A 62 23.42 -0.17 -5.50
N ARG A 63 22.66 0.68 -4.79
CA ARG A 63 22.81 2.14 -4.81
C ARG A 63 23.60 2.68 -3.62
N ILE A 64 23.86 1.82 -2.63
CA ILE A 64 24.78 2.06 -1.51
C ILE A 64 26.14 1.59 -1.98
#